data_AF-K8X9T4-F1
#
_entry.id   AF-K8X9T4-F1
#
_cell.length_a   1.000
_cell.length_b   1.000
_cell.length_c   1.000
_cell.angle_alpha   90.00
_cell.angle_beta   90.00
_cell.angle_gamma   90.00
#
_symmetry.space_group_name_H-M   'P 1'
#
loop_
_entity.id
_entity.type
_entity.pdbx_description
1 polymer ?
#
loop_
_entity_poly.entity_id
_entity_poly.type
_entity_poly.pdbx_seq_one_letter_code
_entity_poly.pdbx_strand_id
1 'polypeptide(L)'
;MLARQATLRTVYPDAPTGPHQQVLDPAAVPLDLTPVLADADALDLTLTTGFNVRTQPPVRIQLFRRGPDEHVIACMFHHIGVYGWFLAPLAQDLAAATRPAPRTGPRPGPMCRRPSGPHRVETATFGDDADTDSRASDQINYWTTELANMPVMLRIPVDRSQQISRVWMRNGSAKV
;
A
#
# COMPACT_ATOMS: atom_id res chain seq x y z
N MET A 1 -1.42 -2.16 -16.00
CA MET A 1 -1.33 -2.18 -14.53
C MET A 1 -1.59 -0.80 -13.88
N LEU A 2 -0.66 0.16 -13.93
CA LEU A 2 -0.77 1.46 -13.22
C LEU A 2 -2.04 2.26 -13.57
N ALA A 3 -2.36 2.36 -14.87
CA ALA A 3 -3.57 3.04 -15.32
C ALA A 3 -4.88 2.37 -14.82
N ARG A 4 -4.83 1.07 -14.46
CA ARG A 4 -5.99 0.30 -14.01
C ARG A 4 -6.20 0.38 -12.50
N GLN A 5 -5.12 0.45 -11.74
CA GLN A 5 -5.15 0.33 -10.28
C GLN A 5 -4.88 1.67 -9.63
N ALA A 6 -5.95 2.36 -9.22
CA ALA A 6 -5.86 3.68 -8.59
C ALA A 6 -4.99 3.66 -7.33
N THR A 7 -5.05 2.60 -6.52
CA THR A 7 -4.25 2.50 -5.28
C THR A 7 -2.74 2.51 -5.52
N LEU A 8 -2.28 2.05 -6.69
CA LEU A 8 -0.85 2.09 -7.06
C LEU A 8 -0.38 3.49 -7.44
N ARG A 9 -1.30 4.45 -7.63
CA ARG A 9 -1.02 5.84 -7.96
C ARG A 9 -1.61 6.80 -6.93
N THR A 10 -1.93 6.31 -5.73
CA THR A 10 -2.43 7.13 -4.62
C THR A 10 -1.29 7.56 -3.71
N VAL A 11 -1.18 8.85 -3.44
CA VAL A 11 -0.33 9.40 -2.36
C VAL A 11 -1.19 9.80 -1.16
N TYR A 12 -0.54 9.96 0.00
CA TYR A 12 -1.17 10.17 1.31
C TYR A 12 -0.61 11.41 2.01
N PRO A 13 -0.76 12.62 1.43
CA PRO A 13 -0.26 13.85 2.03
C PRO A 13 -1.01 14.19 3.32
N ASP A 14 -0.32 14.92 4.20
CA ASP A 14 -0.96 15.50 5.39
C ASP A 14 -1.74 16.75 5.02
N ALA A 15 -2.85 16.98 5.73
CA ALA A 15 -3.59 18.23 5.73
C ALA A 15 -3.95 18.60 7.19
N PRO A 16 -4.36 19.86 7.45
CA PRO A 16 -4.80 20.26 8.79
C PRO A 16 -5.95 19.40 9.35
N THR A 17 -6.76 18.81 8.48
CA THR A 17 -7.86 17.89 8.82
C THR A 17 -7.41 16.43 8.97
N GLY A 18 -6.11 16.14 8.86
CA GLY A 18 -5.55 14.80 8.84
C GLY A 18 -5.07 14.35 7.45
N PRO A 19 -4.41 13.19 7.35
CA PRO A 19 -3.97 12.63 6.08
C PRO A 19 -5.17 12.26 5.21
N HIS A 20 -5.01 12.44 3.90
CA HIS A 20 -6.04 12.07 2.93
C HIS A 20 -5.44 11.36 1.72
N GLN A 21 -6.26 10.63 0.98
CA GLN A 21 -5.83 9.95 -0.24
C GLN A 21 -5.98 10.86 -1.45
N GLN A 22 -4.89 11.02 -2.20
CA GLN A 22 -4.88 11.74 -3.47
C GLN A 22 -4.46 10.80 -4.60
N VAL A 23 -5.39 10.51 -5.51
CA VAL A 23 -5.14 9.65 -6.67
C VAL A 23 -4.51 10.49 -7.78
N LEU A 24 -3.26 10.18 -8.15
CA LEU A 24 -2.53 10.87 -9.22
C LEU A 24 -2.96 10.37 -10.60
N ASP A 25 -2.80 11.19 -11.64
CA ASP A 25 -2.93 10.74 -13.03
C ASP A 25 -1.92 9.59 -13.31
N PRO A 26 -2.28 8.56 -14.11
CA PRO A 26 -1.33 7.49 -14.46
C PRO A 26 -0.01 8.00 -15.06
N ALA A 27 -0.01 9.09 -15.81
CA ALA A 27 1.18 9.68 -16.41
C ALA A 27 2.08 10.40 -15.39
N ALA A 28 1.55 10.72 -14.20
CA ALA A 28 2.29 11.35 -13.11
C ALA A 28 3.04 10.34 -12.22
N VAL A 29 2.89 9.02 -12.46
CA VAL A 29 3.65 8.00 -11.75
C VAL A 29 5.04 7.91 -12.40
N PRO A 30 6.13 8.24 -11.67
CA PRO A 30 7.47 8.14 -12.23
C PRO A 30 7.80 6.67 -12.50
N LEU A 31 7.94 6.33 -13.77
CA LEU A 31 8.29 4.99 -14.23
C LEU A 31 9.44 5.11 -15.23
N ASP A 32 10.65 4.88 -14.74
CA ASP A 32 11.84 4.71 -15.57
C ASP A 32 12.17 3.22 -15.65
N LEU A 33 12.07 2.65 -16.85
CA LEU A 33 12.41 1.25 -17.12
C LEU A 33 13.71 1.14 -17.92
N THR A 34 14.54 2.18 -17.92
CA THR A 34 15.90 2.10 -18.45
C THR A 34 16.66 1.00 -17.71
N PRO A 35 17.15 -0.06 -18.39
CA PRO A 35 17.83 -1.16 -17.72
C PRO A 35 19.09 -0.67 -17.02
N VAL A 36 19.20 -0.93 -15.71
CA VAL A 36 20.43 -0.71 -14.95
C VAL A 36 21.21 -2.02 -14.83
N LEU A 37 22.54 -1.97 -14.72
CA LEU A 37 23.32 -3.21 -14.54
C LEU A 37 22.91 -3.89 -13.23
N ALA A 38 22.72 -5.20 -13.29
CA ALA A 38 22.43 -5.99 -12.09
C ALA A 38 23.72 -6.22 -11.30
N ASP A 39 23.99 -5.36 -10.32
CA ASP A 39 24.90 -5.67 -9.22
C ASP A 39 24.12 -5.89 -7.91
N ALA A 40 24.76 -6.53 -6.93
CA ALA A 40 24.08 -6.92 -5.69
C ALA A 40 23.64 -5.71 -4.86
N ASP A 41 24.44 -4.64 -4.85
CA ASP A 41 24.19 -3.43 -4.07
C ASP A 41 23.01 -2.62 -4.63
N ALA A 42 22.90 -2.51 -5.96
CA ALA A 42 21.80 -1.84 -6.63
C ALA A 42 20.47 -2.56 -6.40
N LEU A 43 20.48 -3.90 -6.37
CA LEU A 43 19.31 -4.69 -6.04
C LEU A 43 18.92 -4.50 -4.56
N ASP A 44 19.86 -4.64 -3.64
CA ASP A 44 19.60 -4.49 -2.21
C ASP A 44 19.07 -3.10 -1.87
N LEU A 45 19.70 -2.05 -2.39
CA LEU A 45 19.25 -0.67 -2.21
C LEU A 45 17.81 -0.48 -2.73
N THR A 46 17.50 -1.06 -3.90
CA THR A 46 16.17 -0.97 -4.50
C THR A 46 15.09 -1.62 -3.63
N LEU A 47 15.42 -2.75 -3.00
CA LEU A 47 14.52 -3.51 -2.13
C LEU A 47 14.36 -2.88 -0.75
N THR A 48 15.41 -2.29 -0.20
CA THR A 48 15.45 -1.77 1.18
C THR A 48 15.07 -0.29 1.29
N THR A 49 15.16 0.47 0.20
CA THR A 49 14.78 1.89 0.21
C THR A 49 13.29 2.05 0.53
N GLY A 50 13.00 2.74 1.63
CA GLY A 50 11.64 3.01 2.08
C GLY A 50 10.79 3.82 1.08
N PHE A 51 9.50 3.94 1.38
CA PHE A 51 8.57 4.77 0.61
C PHE A 51 8.17 6.00 1.42
N ASN A 52 8.29 7.19 0.84
CA ASN A 52 7.61 8.36 1.39
C ASN A 52 6.21 8.47 0.78
N VAL A 53 5.24 7.76 1.38
CA VAL A 53 3.87 7.66 0.84
C VAL A 53 3.13 9.00 0.77
N ARG A 54 3.63 10.05 1.44
CA ARG A 54 3.08 11.42 1.37
C ARG A 54 3.27 12.05 -0.01
N THR A 55 4.36 11.69 -0.69
CA THR A 55 4.78 12.32 -1.95
C THR A 55 5.05 11.32 -3.07
N GLN A 56 5.18 10.02 -2.75
CA GLN A 56 5.53 8.97 -3.69
C GLN A 56 4.41 7.92 -3.76
N PRO A 57 4.00 7.49 -4.97
CA PRO A 57 3.13 6.34 -5.13
C PRO A 57 3.69 5.09 -4.42
N PRO A 58 2.83 4.20 -3.89
CA PRO A 58 3.22 3.01 -3.12
C PRO A 58 3.71 1.87 -4.03
N VAL A 59 4.38 2.21 -5.13
CA VAL A 59 4.91 1.29 -6.13
C VAL A 59 6.25 1.79 -6.63
N ARG A 60 7.23 0.89 -6.75
CA ARG A 60 8.49 1.13 -7.42
C ARG A 60 8.76 -0.06 -8.33
N ILE A 61 9.16 0.21 -9.57
CA ILE A 61 9.49 -0.81 -10.57
C ILE A 61 10.85 -0.46 -11.13
N GLN A 62 11.78 -1.42 -11.12
CA GLN A 62 13.12 -1.26 -11.67
C GLN A 62 13.42 -2.41 -12.62
N LEU A 63 13.97 -2.09 -13.78
CA LEU A 63 14.48 -3.08 -14.71
C LEU A 63 15.99 -3.20 -14.53
N PHE A 64 16.47 -4.42 -14.28
CA PHE A 64 17.87 -4.77 -14.18
C PHE A 64 18.27 -5.60 -15.40
N ARG A 65 19.49 -5.39 -15.90
CA ARG A 65 20.10 -6.16 -16.98
C ARG A 65 21.19 -7.05 -16.40
N ARG A 66 21.06 -8.36 -16.61
CA ARG A 66 22.05 -9.39 -16.21
C ARG A 66 22.96 -9.83 -17.35
N GLY A 67 22.51 -9.68 -18.60
CA GLY A 67 23.26 -9.99 -19.80
C GLY A 67 22.65 -9.30 -21.02
N PRO A 68 23.14 -9.55 -22.24
CA PRO A 68 22.63 -8.92 -23.46
C PRO A 68 21.11 -9.10 -23.64
N ASP A 69 20.62 -10.31 -23.35
CA ASP A 69 19.20 -10.68 -23.50
C ASP A 69 18.55 -11.10 -22.17
N GLU A 70 19.23 -10.94 -21.04
CA GLU A 70 18.73 -11.34 -19.71
C GLU A 70 18.40 -10.12 -18.87
N HIS A 71 17.14 -10.04 -18.44
CA HIS A 71 16.63 -8.94 -17.62
C HIS A 71 15.85 -9.47 -16.41
N VAL A 72 15.93 -8.73 -15.31
CA VAL A 72 15.16 -8.97 -14.08
C VAL A 72 14.32 -7.73 -13.82
N ILE A 73 13.02 -7.91 -13.63
CA ILE A 73 12.12 -6.83 -13.21
C ILE A 73 11.85 -6.96 -11.70
N ALA A 74 12.24 -5.96 -10.93
CA ALA A 74 11.91 -5.86 -9.52
C ALA A 74 10.69 -4.97 -9.35
N CYS A 75 9.66 -5.47 -8.67
CA CYS A 75 8.43 -4.73 -8.36
C CYS A 75 8.25 -4.70 -6.85
N MET A 76 8.28 -3.50 -6.27
CA MET A 76 8.12 -3.28 -4.83
C MET A 76 6.83 -2.52 -4.60
N PHE A 77 6.06 -2.96 -3.62
CA PHE A 77 4.78 -2.36 -3.26
C PHE A 77 4.77 -2.05 -1.78
N HIS A 78 4.31 -0.85 -1.43
CA HIS A 78 4.01 -0.55 -0.04
C HIS A 78 2.63 -1.16 0.31
N HIS A 79 2.54 -1.86 1.45
CA HIS A 79 1.31 -2.56 1.87
C HIS A 79 0.07 -1.65 1.98
N ILE A 80 0.26 -0.34 2.14
CA ILE A 80 -0.84 0.65 2.10
C ILE A 80 -1.63 0.61 0.78
N GLY A 81 -0.97 0.30 -0.34
CA GLY A 81 -1.56 0.32 -1.68
C GLY A 81 -1.96 -1.07 -2.19
N VAL A 82 -1.42 -2.13 -1.57
CA VAL A 82 -1.55 -3.52 -2.04
C VAL A 82 -1.71 -4.49 -0.88
N TYR A 83 -2.73 -5.35 -0.97
CA TYR A 83 -2.89 -6.51 -0.10
C TYR A 83 -2.43 -7.78 -0.82
N GLY A 84 -1.99 -8.80 -0.07
CA GLY A 84 -1.40 -10.03 -0.63
C GLY A 84 -2.26 -10.72 -1.69
N TRP A 85 -3.59 -10.65 -1.56
CA TRP A 85 -4.53 -11.19 -2.54
C TRP A 85 -4.43 -10.53 -3.94
N PHE A 86 -3.93 -9.30 -4.02
CA PHE A 86 -3.77 -8.55 -5.27
C PHE A 86 -2.45 -8.80 -5.98
N LEU A 87 -1.48 -9.50 -5.36
CA LEU A 87 -0.18 -9.74 -5.98
C LEU A 87 -0.26 -10.67 -7.20
N ALA A 88 -1.06 -11.73 -7.13
CA ALA A 88 -1.19 -12.68 -8.25
C ALA A 88 -1.83 -12.05 -9.51
N PRO A 89 -2.97 -11.32 -9.43
CA PRO A 89 -3.51 -10.58 -10.57
C PRO A 89 -2.55 -9.53 -11.15
N LEU A 90 -1.71 -8.93 -10.29
CA LEU A 90 -0.72 -7.95 -10.70
C LEU A 90 0.41 -8.56 -11.53
N ALA A 91 0.92 -9.72 -11.10
CA ALA A 91 1.89 -10.49 -11.84
C ALA A 91 1.35 -10.97 -13.20
N GLN A 92 0.08 -11.36 -13.26
CA GLN A 92 -0.59 -11.69 -14.53
C GLN A 92 -0.67 -10.50 -15.48
N ASP A 93 -0.98 -9.31 -14.96
CA ASP A 93 -1.00 -8.07 -15.73
C ASP A 93 0.39 -7.75 -16.32
N LEU A 94 1.44 -7.96 -15.54
CA LEU A 94 2.81 -7.76 -15.98
C LEU A 94 3.22 -8.77 -17.06
N ALA A 95 2.92 -10.06 -16.86
CA ALA A 95 3.19 -11.12 -17.82
C ALA A 95 2.33 -11.00 -19.11
N ALA A 96 1.16 -10.38 -19.05
CA ALA A 96 0.38 -10.04 -20.23
C ALA A 96 1.01 -8.88 -21.02
N ALA A 97 1.62 -7.91 -20.34
CA ALA A 97 2.27 -6.77 -20.97
C ALA A 97 3.58 -7.13 -21.69
N THR A 98 4.25 -8.21 -21.31
CA THR A 98 5.50 -8.68 -21.95
C THR A 98 5.26 -9.59 -23.16
N ARG A 99 4.02 -10.04 -23.40
CA ARG A 99 3.68 -10.83 -24.58
C ARG A 99 3.55 -9.93 -25.80
N PRO A 100 4.00 -10.36 -26.99
CA PRO A 100 3.76 -9.62 -28.23
C PRO A 100 2.25 -9.56 -28.49
N ALA A 101 1.64 -8.44 -28.13
CA ALA A 101 0.23 -8.18 -28.33
C ALA A 101 0.05 -7.36 -29.62
N PRO A 102 -0.96 -7.66 -30.46
CA PRO A 102 -1.46 -6.68 -31.40
C PRO A 102 -1.83 -5.42 -30.61
N ARG A 103 -1.53 -4.23 -31.15
CA ARG A 103 -1.84 -2.90 -30.55
C ARG A 103 -3.31 -2.73 -30.08
N THR A 104 -4.18 -3.69 -30.37
CA THR A 104 -5.63 -3.69 -30.15
C THR A 104 -6.16 -4.99 -29.51
N GLY A 105 -5.31 -5.85 -28.93
CA GLY A 105 -5.74 -7.12 -28.31
C GLY A 105 -6.64 -6.96 -27.07
N PRO A 106 -7.47 -7.98 -26.72
CA PRO A 106 -8.39 -7.90 -25.59
C PRO A 106 -7.64 -7.63 -24.29
N ARG A 107 -8.01 -6.54 -23.63
CA ARG A 107 -7.47 -6.16 -22.33
C ARG A 107 -7.82 -7.28 -21.32
N PRO A 108 -6.90 -7.70 -20.43
CA PRO A 108 -7.20 -8.69 -19.40
C PRO A 108 -8.50 -8.33 -18.68
N GLY A 109 -9.34 -9.33 -18.40
CA GLY A 109 -10.66 -9.19 -17.79
C GLY A 109 -10.65 -8.29 -16.53
N PRO A 110 -11.82 -7.82 -16.09
CA PRO A 110 -11.91 -6.85 -15.00
C PRO A 110 -11.22 -7.40 -13.75
N MET A 111 -10.09 -6.80 -13.36
CA MET A 111 -9.58 -6.98 -12.01
C MET A 111 -10.61 -6.42 -11.05
N CYS A 112 -10.83 -7.12 -9.93
CA CYS A 112 -11.74 -6.70 -8.86
C CYS A 112 -11.63 -5.19 -8.68
N ARG A 113 -12.66 -4.47 -9.12
CA ARG A 113 -12.80 -3.04 -8.89
C ARG A 113 -12.95 -2.89 -7.39
N ARG A 114 -11.85 -2.79 -6.65
CA ARG A 114 -11.92 -2.06 -5.40
C ARG A 114 -12.39 -0.66 -5.82
N PRO A 115 -13.52 -0.16 -5.30
CA PRO A 115 -13.91 1.20 -5.57
C PRO A 115 -12.69 2.06 -5.25
N SER A 116 -12.22 2.82 -6.23
CA SER A 116 -11.12 3.76 -6.09
C SER A 116 -11.52 4.97 -5.22
N GLY A 117 -12.46 4.77 -4.29
CA GLY A 117 -12.97 5.75 -3.35
C GLY A 117 -12.38 5.43 -1.98
N PRO A 118 -11.49 6.28 -1.46
CA PRO A 118 -11.04 6.19 -0.07
C PRO A 118 -12.24 6.37 0.85
N HIS A 119 -12.38 5.54 1.88
CA HIS A 119 -13.25 5.80 3.05
C HIS A 119 -14.79 5.76 2.85
N ARG A 120 -15.33 6.25 1.72
CA ARG A 120 -16.78 6.44 1.55
C ARG A 120 -17.58 5.14 1.58
N VAL A 121 -16.99 4.03 1.12
CA VAL A 121 -17.66 2.72 1.11
C VAL A 121 -17.68 2.09 2.50
N GLU A 122 -16.64 2.31 3.32
CA GLU A 122 -16.61 1.83 4.71
C GLU A 122 -17.62 2.58 5.58
N THR A 123 -17.64 3.92 5.53
CA THR A 123 -18.64 4.71 6.25
C THR A 123 -20.06 4.38 5.80
N ALA A 124 -20.28 4.10 4.51
CA ALA A 124 -21.59 3.64 4.03
C ALA A 124 -21.99 2.23 4.54
N THR A 125 -21.02 1.40 4.92
CA THR A 125 -21.25 0.01 5.37
C THR A 125 -21.40 -0.10 6.88
N PHE A 126 -20.66 0.71 7.64
CA PHE A 126 -20.66 0.68 9.10
C PHE A 126 -21.46 1.83 9.73
N GLY A 127 -21.71 2.91 9.00
CA GLY A 127 -22.33 4.11 9.56
C GLY A 127 -21.33 5.04 10.24
N ASP A 128 -21.85 6.08 10.88
CA ASP A 128 -21.10 7.07 11.64
C ASP A 128 -20.77 6.51 13.05
N ASP A 129 -19.53 6.65 13.51
CA ASP A 129 -19.12 6.20 14.84
C ASP A 129 -19.59 7.14 15.97
N ALA A 130 -20.09 8.33 15.62
CA ALA A 130 -20.78 9.22 16.55
C ALA A 130 -22.25 8.84 16.77
N ASP A 131 -22.84 8.03 15.89
CA ASP A 131 -24.21 7.54 16.03
C ASP A 131 -24.22 6.26 16.87
N THR A 132 -24.86 6.31 18.04
CA THR A 132 -24.88 5.19 19.01
C THR A 132 -25.62 3.97 18.49
N ASP A 133 -26.51 4.14 17.52
CA ASP A 133 -27.30 3.05 16.93
C ASP A 133 -26.65 2.50 15.65
N SER A 134 -25.44 2.97 15.31
CA SER A 134 -24.72 2.52 14.12
C SER A 134 -23.98 1.20 14.34
N ARG A 135 -23.77 0.48 13.24
CA ARG A 135 -22.96 -0.74 13.24
C ARG A 135 -21.50 -0.45 13.63
N ALA A 136 -20.99 0.75 13.34
CA ALA A 136 -19.67 1.19 13.76
C ALA A 136 -19.58 1.22 15.29
N SER A 137 -20.56 1.85 15.94
CA SER A 137 -20.66 1.92 17.41
C SER A 137 -20.78 0.54 18.04
N ASP A 138 -21.61 -0.36 17.48
CA ASP A 138 -21.72 -1.75 17.94
C ASP A 138 -20.38 -2.49 17.90
N GLN A 139 -19.67 -2.40 16.78
CA GLN A 139 -18.37 -3.06 16.63
C GLN A 139 -17.31 -2.45 17.55
N ILE A 140 -17.30 -1.11 17.70
CA ILE A 140 -16.38 -0.42 18.62
C ILE A 140 -16.64 -0.85 20.07
N ASN A 141 -17.90 -0.92 20.50
CA ASN A 141 -18.27 -1.34 21.85
C ASN A 141 -17.88 -2.78 22.12
N TYR A 142 -18.15 -3.68 21.17
CA TYR A 142 -17.76 -5.08 21.25
C TYR A 142 -16.24 -5.23 21.42
N TRP A 143 -15.44 -4.67 20.50
CA TRP A 143 -13.98 -4.80 20.57
C TRP A 143 -13.36 -4.08 21.76
N THR A 144 -13.93 -2.94 22.19
CA THR A 144 -13.48 -2.27 23.42
C THR A 144 -13.68 -3.17 24.64
N THR A 145 -14.79 -3.90 24.70
CA THR A 145 -15.09 -4.83 25.79
C THR A 145 -14.21 -6.08 25.76
N GLU A 146 -14.11 -6.74 24.60
CA GLU A 146 -13.29 -7.94 24.43
C GLU A 146 -11.80 -7.70 24.70
N LEU A 147 -11.30 -6.54 24.30
CA LEU A 147 -9.87 -6.20 24.43
C LEU A 147 -9.55 -5.49 25.76
N ALA A 148 -10.54 -5.18 26.61
CA ALA A 148 -10.36 -4.34 27.81
C ALA A 148 -9.29 -4.84 28.78
N ASN A 149 -9.15 -6.16 28.89
CA ASN A 149 -8.24 -6.83 29.82
C ASN A 149 -7.04 -7.47 29.12
N MET A 150 -6.80 -7.15 27.83
CA MET A 150 -5.64 -7.69 27.13
C MET A 150 -4.34 -7.14 27.73
N PRO A 151 -3.31 -8.00 27.89
CA PRO A 151 -2.01 -7.53 28.31
C PRO A 151 -1.47 -6.55 27.26
N VAL A 152 -0.91 -5.43 27.73
CA VAL A 152 -0.29 -4.41 26.86
C VAL A 152 0.84 -5.00 26.01
N MET A 153 1.46 -6.09 26.48
CA MET A 153 2.54 -6.78 25.79
C MET A 153 2.49 -8.28 26.09
N LEU A 154 2.59 -9.09 25.05
CA LEU A 154 2.75 -10.53 25.20
C LEU A 154 4.16 -10.82 25.75
N ARG A 155 4.25 -11.56 26.86
CA ARG A 155 5.54 -11.97 27.44
C ARG A 155 6.11 -13.15 26.66
N ILE A 156 6.73 -12.84 25.53
CA ILE A 156 7.52 -13.81 24.75
C ILE A 156 8.98 -13.69 25.21
N PRO A 157 9.73 -14.81 25.34
CA PRO A 157 11.16 -14.74 25.54
C PRO A 157 11.82 -13.91 24.43
N VAL A 158 12.49 -12.83 24.80
CA VAL A 158 13.19 -11.94 23.87
C VAL A 158 14.66 -11.88 24.26
N ASP A 159 15.55 -11.96 23.26
CA ASP A 159 17.00 -11.93 23.46
C ASP A 159 17.53 -10.53 23.82
N ARG A 160 16.72 -9.47 23.63
CA ARG A 160 17.07 -8.08 23.93
C ARG A 160 15.90 -7.35 24.60
N SER A 161 16.23 -6.41 25.49
CA SER A 161 15.23 -5.54 26.12
C SER A 161 14.54 -4.66 25.07
N GLN A 162 13.22 -4.61 25.11
CA GLN A 162 12.45 -3.72 24.24
C GLN A 162 12.41 -2.32 24.88
N GLN A 163 12.92 -1.31 24.16
CA GLN A 163 12.69 0.09 24.52
C GLN A 163 11.32 0.51 23.99
N ILE A 164 10.37 0.72 24.91
CA ILE A 164 9.03 1.18 24.57
C ILE A 164 9.02 2.71 24.61
N SER A 165 9.04 3.37 23.45
CA SER A 165 8.63 4.78 23.35
C SER A 165 7.11 4.83 23.22
N ARG A 166 6.43 5.30 24.26
CA ARG A 166 4.98 5.57 24.21
C ARG A 166 4.74 6.78 23.30
N VAL A 167 4.39 6.55 22.04
CA VAL A 167 3.73 7.56 21.20
C VAL A 167 2.32 7.09 20.94
N TRP A 168 1.38 7.55 21.77
CA TRP A 168 -0.05 7.47 21.47
C TRP A 168 -0.47 8.83 20.92
N MET A 169 -0.92 8.87 19.67
CA MET A 169 -1.66 10.00 19.13
C MET A 169 -3.14 9.64 19.11
N ARG A 170 -3.89 10.07 20.13
CA ARG A 170 -5.33 10.25 20.03
C ARG A 170 -5.59 11.72 20.33
N ASN A 171 -6.04 12.45 19.31
CA ASN A 171 -6.32 13.89 19.31
C ASN A 171 -5.12 14.80 19.65
N GLY A 172 -4.36 15.21 18.63
CA GLY A 172 -3.87 16.59 18.43
C GLY A 172 -3.24 17.38 19.60
N SER A 173 -2.76 16.77 20.67
CA SER A 173 -2.10 17.48 21.77
C SER A 173 -1.10 16.55 22.44
N ALA A 174 0.13 16.59 21.96
CA ALA A 174 1.26 16.07 22.73
C ALA A 174 1.48 17.02 23.92
N LYS A 175 1.41 16.48 25.14
CA LYS A 175 2.14 17.06 26.27
C LYS A 175 3.30 16.13 26.60
N VAL A 176 4.47 16.76 26.66
CA VAL A 176 5.78 16.23 27.04
C VAL A 176 5.73 15.66 28.45
#